data_AF-A0A6L3AA03-F1
#
_entry.id   AF-A0A6L3AA03-F1
#
_cell.length_a   1.000
_cell.length_b   1.000
_cell.length_c   1.000
_cell.angle_alpha   90.00
_cell.angle_beta   90.00
_cell.angle_gamma   90.00
#
_symmetry.space_group_name_H-M   'P 1'
#
loop_
_entity.id
_entity.type
_entity.pdbx_description
1 polymer ?
#
loop_
_entity_poly.entity_id
_entity_poly.type
_entity_poly.pdbx_seq_one_letter_code
_entity_poly.pdbx_strand_id
1 'polypeptide(L)'
;MTRLLAPALAALLVVAGLLGAQSPANAEATILSATIENGYPKTLTFKLSARAESDITAVTLSYAITGRGTSAIGKPEDFTPGRQVEVQVAIQVNSGRSYIPVGSEFKYHWEITTADGKTTSSPEQTYLFLPPNREWKSVKNSFMEVHFHGDREALAATYLKAGQETYDRLGQLLNTKLTQLPVRVMLFADEKELDPARPGLSSGAFDAAVTTCGTKVTNDIVLVIPVACGSSDRTDTLRHEFGHILTDAAGGGPLG
;
A
#
# COMPACT_ATOMS: atom_id res chain seq x y z
N MET A 1 89.36 -21.85 39.59
CA MET A 1 88.27 -21.17 40.32
C MET A 1 87.02 -21.28 39.45
N THR A 2 86.41 -22.46 39.34
CA THR A 2 85.42 -23.06 40.25
C THR A 2 84.08 -22.33 40.18
N ARG A 3 83.10 -23.02 39.56
CA ARG A 3 81.66 -22.76 39.49
C ARG A 3 81.02 -22.58 40.88
N LEU A 4 79.81 -22.01 40.94
CA LEU A 4 78.67 -22.25 41.86
C LEU A 4 77.92 -20.90 42.03
N LEU A 5 76.60 -20.76 42.12
CA LEU A 5 75.40 -21.52 41.75
C LEU A 5 74.22 -20.51 41.89
N ALA A 6 73.10 -20.74 41.19
CA ALA A 6 71.90 -19.90 41.14
C ALA A 6 71.11 -19.86 42.48
N PRO A 7 70.01 -19.06 42.62
CA PRO A 7 68.69 -19.43 42.04
C PRO A 7 67.95 -18.20 41.43
N ALA A 8 67.30 -18.24 40.26
CA ALA A 8 66.14 -19.03 39.82
C ALA A 8 64.86 -18.75 40.66
N LEU A 9 64.16 -17.65 40.33
CA LEU A 9 62.78 -17.40 40.77
C LEU A 9 61.86 -17.54 39.54
N ALA A 10 61.10 -18.64 39.49
CA ALA A 10 60.12 -18.92 38.46
C ALA A 10 58.80 -18.20 38.82
N ALA A 11 58.38 -17.24 38.00
CA ALA A 11 57.05 -16.65 38.08
C ALA A 11 56.11 -17.44 37.18
N LEU A 12 55.15 -18.13 37.80
CA LEU A 12 54.11 -18.91 37.14
C LEU A 12 53.03 -17.95 36.60
N LEU A 13 52.99 -17.75 35.28
CA LEU A 13 51.95 -16.97 34.61
C LEU A 13 50.72 -17.88 34.38
N VAL A 14 49.66 -17.70 35.16
CA VAL A 14 48.35 -18.31 34.87
C VAL A 14 47.60 -17.37 33.93
N VAL A 15 47.66 -17.66 32.62
CA VAL A 15 46.78 -17.04 31.62
C VAL A 15 45.46 -17.81 31.66
N ALA A 16 44.49 -17.30 32.43
CA ALA A 16 43.12 -17.77 32.36
C ALA A 16 42.53 -17.33 31.02
N GLY A 17 42.34 -18.29 30.11
CA GLY A 17 41.69 -18.07 28.83
C GLY A 17 40.25 -17.63 29.03
N LEU A 18 39.99 -16.34 28.82
CA LEU A 18 38.66 -15.84 28.46
C LEU A 18 38.37 -16.30 27.03
N LEU A 19 38.00 -17.57 26.87
CA LEU A 19 37.16 -18.00 25.76
C LEU A 19 35.80 -17.36 26.01
N GLY A 20 35.66 -16.10 25.60
CA GLY A 20 34.34 -15.52 25.38
C GLY A 20 33.65 -16.44 24.39
N ALA A 21 32.63 -17.15 24.84
CA ALA A 21 31.69 -17.80 23.95
C ALA A 21 31.22 -16.72 22.99
N GLN A 22 31.67 -16.78 21.74
CA GLN A 22 31.02 -16.05 20.68
C GLN A 22 29.63 -16.67 20.61
N SER A 23 28.64 -16.00 21.20
CA SER A 23 27.25 -16.29 20.88
C SER A 23 27.17 -16.33 19.36
N PRO A 24 26.66 -17.41 18.74
CA PRO A 24 26.52 -17.45 17.30
C PRO A 24 25.76 -16.18 16.90
N ALA A 25 26.39 -15.40 16.02
CA ALA A 25 25.81 -14.18 15.49
C ALA A 25 24.39 -14.51 14.98
N ASN A 26 23.45 -13.63 15.29
CA ASN A 26 22.03 -13.89 15.13
C ASN A 26 21.67 -14.41 13.73
N ALA A 27 21.15 -15.64 13.63
CA ALA A 27 20.50 -16.18 12.44
C ALA A 27 19.16 -15.47 12.13
N GLU A 28 19.19 -14.15 11.97
CA GLU A 28 18.10 -13.36 11.39
C GLU A 28 18.06 -13.58 9.87
N ALA A 29 16.86 -13.57 9.28
CA ALA A 29 16.72 -13.68 7.84
C ALA A 29 17.15 -12.37 7.17
N THR A 30 17.93 -12.47 6.09
CA THR A 30 18.27 -11.35 5.22
C THR A 30 17.31 -11.31 4.04
N ILE A 31 16.61 -10.19 3.86
CA ILE A 31 15.77 -9.94 2.69
C ILE A 31 16.65 -9.48 1.53
N LEU A 32 16.57 -10.18 0.41
CA LEU A 32 17.33 -9.89 -0.80
C LEU A 32 16.53 -8.98 -1.76
N SER A 33 15.22 -9.23 -1.87
CA SER A 33 14.31 -8.35 -2.62
C SER A 33 12.87 -8.48 -2.12
N ALA A 34 12.13 -7.38 -2.18
CA ALA A 34 10.69 -7.31 -1.94
C ALA A 34 10.08 -6.38 -2.99
N THR A 35 9.19 -6.92 -3.84
CA THR A 35 8.60 -6.18 -4.97
C THR A 35 7.12 -6.49 -5.15
N ILE A 36 6.42 -5.67 -5.93
CA ILE A 36 5.03 -5.87 -6.30
C ILE A 36 4.93 -5.89 -7.82
N GLU A 37 4.31 -6.95 -8.35
CA GLU A 37 3.86 -7.01 -9.73
C GLU A 37 2.39 -6.58 -9.81
N ASN A 38 2.12 -5.58 -10.65
CA ASN A 38 0.80 -5.01 -10.81
C ASN A 38 0.05 -5.66 -11.98
N GLY A 39 -0.77 -6.67 -11.67
CA GLY A 39 -1.65 -7.37 -12.61
C GLY A 39 -3.00 -6.67 -12.83
N TYR A 40 -3.01 -5.33 -12.80
CA TYR A 40 -4.20 -4.51 -13.00
C TYR A 40 -5.06 -5.00 -14.19
N PRO A 41 -6.40 -5.05 -14.06
CA PRO A 41 -7.16 -4.59 -12.90
C PRO A 41 -7.36 -5.64 -11.82
N LYS A 42 -6.93 -6.89 -12.02
CA LYS A 42 -7.45 -8.04 -11.24
C LYS A 42 -6.64 -8.35 -10.00
N THR A 43 -5.31 -8.26 -10.08
CA THR A 43 -4.40 -8.80 -9.06
C THR A 43 -3.23 -7.89 -8.74
N LEU A 44 -2.77 -7.95 -7.49
CA LEU A 44 -1.44 -7.51 -7.08
C LEU A 44 -0.67 -8.71 -6.56
N THR A 45 0.53 -8.96 -7.08
CA THR A 45 1.37 -10.09 -6.68
C THR A 45 2.60 -9.57 -5.95
N PHE A 46 2.66 -9.81 -4.65
CA PHE A 46 3.76 -9.44 -3.78
C PHE A 46 4.81 -10.55 -3.85
N LYS A 47 6.07 -10.20 -4.12
CA LYS A 47 7.18 -11.13 -4.28
C LYS A 47 8.26 -10.84 -3.26
N LEU A 48 8.84 -11.90 -2.69
CA LEU A 48 9.92 -11.84 -1.73
C LEU A 48 11.01 -12.85 -2.10
N SER A 49 12.27 -12.41 -2.04
CA SER A 49 13.44 -13.29 -1.99
C SER A 49 14.19 -13.03 -0.70
N ALA A 50 14.49 -14.10 0.05
CA ALA A 50 15.17 -14.01 1.34
C ALA A 50 16.08 -15.21 1.59
N ARG A 51 17.08 -15.02 2.46
CA ARG A 51 18.01 -16.07 2.89
C ARG A 51 18.27 -16.02 4.39
N ALA A 52 18.58 -17.15 5.00
CA ALA A 52 18.96 -17.26 6.40
C ALA A 52 19.97 -18.41 6.61
N GLU A 53 20.65 -18.43 7.76
CA GLU A 53 21.57 -19.52 8.11
C GLU A 53 20.81 -20.80 8.53
N SER A 54 19.68 -20.63 9.20
CA SER A 54 18.69 -21.66 9.50
C SER A 54 17.66 -21.76 8.37
N ASP A 55 16.98 -22.90 8.24
CA ASP A 55 15.88 -23.03 7.27
C ASP A 55 14.78 -22.01 7.58
N ILE A 56 14.34 -21.29 6.56
CA ILE A 56 13.14 -20.46 6.63
C ILE A 56 11.94 -21.40 6.57
N THR A 57 11.09 -21.39 7.59
CA THR A 57 9.97 -22.33 7.77
C THR A 57 8.61 -21.68 7.57
N ALA A 58 8.53 -20.35 7.64
CA ALA A 58 7.33 -19.61 7.28
C ALA A 58 7.66 -18.23 6.72
N VAL A 59 6.83 -17.80 5.78
CA VAL A 59 6.82 -16.42 5.26
C VAL A 59 5.37 -15.94 5.23
N THR A 60 5.16 -14.74 5.75
CA THR A 60 3.83 -14.13 5.87
C THR A 60 3.87 -12.70 5.35
N LEU A 61 2.96 -12.36 4.44
CA LEU A 61 2.70 -10.98 4.04
C LEU A 61 1.64 -10.40 4.97
N SER A 62 1.97 -9.31 5.66
CA SER A 62 0.98 -8.48 6.36
C SER A 62 0.71 -7.24 5.53
N TYR A 63 -0.56 -6.93 5.27
CA TYR A 63 -0.94 -5.72 4.53
C TYR A 63 -2.21 -5.08 5.09
N ALA A 64 -2.30 -3.77 4.96
CA ALA A 64 -3.48 -2.98 5.29
C ALA A 64 -3.71 -1.92 4.21
N ILE A 65 -4.96 -1.51 4.04
CA ILE A 65 -5.27 -0.33 3.21
C ILE A 65 -5.39 0.88 4.14
N THR A 66 -4.62 1.93 3.84
CA THR A 66 -4.67 3.19 4.59
C THR A 66 -6.12 3.67 4.68
N GLY A 67 -6.59 3.91 5.90
CA GLY A 67 -7.94 4.42 6.15
C GLY A 67 -9.06 3.40 6.30
N ARG A 68 -8.79 2.10 6.13
CA ARG A 68 -9.82 1.05 6.27
C ARG A 68 -9.82 0.32 7.61
N GLY A 69 -8.84 0.57 8.48
CA GLY A 69 -8.80 0.06 9.86
C GLY A 69 -8.61 -1.46 10.01
N THR A 70 -8.54 -2.21 8.90
CA THR A 70 -8.37 -3.67 8.89
C THR A 70 -7.04 -4.05 8.23
N SER A 71 -6.26 -4.89 8.90
CA SER A 71 -5.13 -5.60 8.31
C SER A 71 -5.55 -7.00 7.86
N ALA A 72 -4.87 -7.50 6.84
CA ALA A 72 -5.04 -8.83 6.30
C ALA A 72 -3.68 -9.49 6.14
N ILE A 73 -3.69 -10.81 6.13
CA ILE A 73 -2.50 -11.64 6.04
C ILE A 73 -2.60 -12.50 4.79
N GLY A 74 -1.49 -12.61 4.06
CA GLY A 74 -1.32 -13.55 2.96
C GLY A 74 -0.18 -14.51 3.23
N LYS A 75 -0.34 -15.77 2.85
CA LYS A 75 0.70 -16.79 2.88
C LYS A 75 0.93 -17.31 1.46
N PRO A 76 2.17 -17.66 1.08
CA PRO A 76 2.42 -18.32 -0.20
C PRO A 76 1.58 -19.61 -0.29
N GLU A 77 0.95 -19.85 -1.44
CA GLU A 77 0.14 -21.07 -1.66
C GLU A 77 1.03 -22.31 -1.63
N ASP A 78 2.18 -22.23 -2.29
CA ASP A 78 3.23 -23.24 -2.29
C ASP A 78 4.44 -22.70 -1.53
N PHE A 79 4.81 -23.35 -0.44
CA PHE A 79 5.98 -23.00 0.37
C PHE A 79 6.83 -24.23 0.69
N THR A 80 8.09 -24.20 0.28
CA THR A 80 9.08 -25.21 0.61
C THR A 80 10.14 -24.60 1.53
N PRO A 81 10.30 -25.10 2.76
CA PRO A 81 11.32 -24.61 3.67
C PRO A 81 12.73 -24.74 3.11
N GLY A 82 13.61 -23.80 3.46
CA GLY A 82 15.02 -23.83 3.09
C GLY A 82 15.77 -22.57 3.48
N ARG A 83 17.10 -22.63 3.41
CA ARG A 83 17.99 -21.48 3.71
C ARG A 83 17.85 -20.29 2.76
N GLN A 84 17.27 -20.51 1.60
CA GLN A 84 16.92 -19.46 0.65
C GLN A 84 15.55 -19.78 0.07
N VAL A 85 14.67 -18.78 0.04
CA VAL A 85 13.31 -18.91 -0.47
C VAL A 85 13.01 -17.78 -1.44
N GLU A 86 12.26 -18.11 -2.48
CA GLU A 86 11.61 -17.17 -3.37
C GLU A 86 10.12 -17.49 -3.35
N VAL A 87 9.32 -16.53 -2.92
CA VAL A 87 7.89 -16.73 -2.70
C VAL A 87 7.08 -15.59 -3.27
N GLN A 88 5.81 -15.88 -3.53
CA GLN A 88 4.85 -14.89 -3.97
C GLN A 88 3.50 -15.07 -3.28
N VAL A 89 2.81 -13.95 -3.09
CA VAL A 89 1.44 -13.90 -2.58
C VAL A 89 0.61 -13.04 -3.53
N ALA A 90 -0.39 -13.65 -4.16
CA ALA A 90 -1.31 -12.96 -5.06
C ALA A 90 -2.57 -12.53 -4.31
N ILE A 91 -2.91 -11.24 -4.40
CA ILE A 91 -4.13 -10.67 -3.82
C ILE A 91 -5.07 -10.29 -4.96
N GLN A 92 -6.29 -10.82 -4.93
CA GLN A 92 -7.37 -10.41 -5.83
C GLN A 92 -7.87 -9.02 -5.43
N VAL A 93 -7.61 -8.02 -6.27
CA VAL A 93 -8.00 -6.62 -6.04
C VAL A 93 -9.25 -6.22 -6.84
N ASN A 94 -9.63 -6.96 -7.88
CA ASN A 94 -10.90 -6.74 -8.57
C ASN A 94 -11.49 -8.05 -9.10
N SER A 95 -12.57 -8.50 -8.45
CA SER A 95 -13.31 -9.72 -8.74
C SER A 95 -14.76 -9.57 -8.25
N GLY A 96 -15.63 -10.54 -8.54
CA GLY A 96 -17.00 -10.54 -8.03
C GLY A 96 -17.13 -10.63 -6.49
N ARG A 97 -16.03 -10.92 -5.77
CA ARG A 97 -16.01 -11.08 -4.29
C ARG A 97 -15.07 -10.13 -3.55
N SER A 98 -14.17 -9.46 -4.27
CA SER A 98 -13.15 -8.57 -3.70
C SER A 98 -12.95 -7.39 -4.61
N TYR A 99 -12.95 -6.20 -4.04
CA TYR A 99 -12.69 -4.98 -4.76
C TYR A 99 -11.89 -3.99 -3.91
N ILE A 100 -10.68 -3.68 -4.38
CA ILE A 100 -9.78 -2.66 -3.83
C ILE A 100 -9.65 -1.58 -4.91
N PRO A 101 -10.21 -0.38 -4.69
CA PRO A 101 -10.24 0.69 -5.67
C PRO A 101 -8.85 1.16 -6.12
N VAL A 102 -8.74 1.57 -7.37
CA VAL A 102 -7.62 2.41 -7.84
C VAL A 102 -7.51 3.66 -6.95
N GLY A 103 -6.29 4.03 -6.58
CA GLY A 103 -6.02 5.09 -5.60
C GLY A 103 -5.94 4.59 -4.15
N SER A 104 -6.19 3.30 -3.89
CA SER A 104 -5.95 2.71 -2.57
C SER A 104 -4.44 2.64 -2.30
N GLU A 105 -4.02 3.08 -1.11
CA GLU A 105 -2.65 2.98 -0.64
C GLU A 105 -2.51 1.75 0.28
N PHE A 106 -1.65 0.83 -0.11
CA PHE A 106 -1.27 -0.33 0.69
C PHE A 106 -0.13 0.06 1.61
N LYS A 107 -0.20 -0.40 2.85
CA LYS A 107 0.93 -0.52 3.77
C LYS A 107 1.18 -2.00 3.99
N TYR A 108 2.41 -2.45 3.79
CA TYR A 108 2.71 -3.86 3.91
C TYR A 108 4.13 -4.12 4.41
N HIS A 109 4.33 -5.29 4.99
CA HIS A 109 5.63 -5.82 5.33
C HIS A 109 5.59 -7.35 5.29
N TRP A 110 6.77 -7.95 5.22
CA TRP A 110 6.94 -9.40 5.28
C TRP A 110 7.46 -9.81 6.65
N GLU A 111 6.92 -10.89 7.19
CA GLU A 111 7.44 -11.57 8.37
C GLU A 111 7.99 -12.94 7.96
N ILE A 112 9.23 -13.21 8.35
CA ILE A 112 9.97 -14.43 8.00
C ILE A 112 10.32 -15.14 9.29
N THR A 113 9.92 -16.41 9.43
CA THR A 113 10.25 -17.25 10.58
C THR A 113 11.20 -18.36 10.17
N THR A 114 12.24 -18.59 10.97
CA THR A 114 13.25 -19.63 10.77
C THR A 114 13.05 -20.82 11.72
N ALA A 115 13.71 -21.94 11.42
CA ALA A 115 13.60 -23.20 12.19
C ALA A 115 14.08 -23.09 13.64
N ASP A 116 14.98 -22.15 13.96
CA ASP A 116 15.42 -21.82 15.31
C ASP A 116 14.43 -20.89 16.06
N GLY A 117 13.26 -20.61 15.47
CA GLY A 117 12.17 -19.86 16.08
C GLY A 117 12.33 -18.34 16.01
N LYS A 118 13.36 -17.83 15.33
CA LYS A 118 13.55 -16.39 15.14
C LYS A 118 12.59 -15.87 14.06
N THR A 119 12.11 -14.65 14.27
CA THR A 119 11.27 -13.94 13.30
C THR A 119 11.93 -12.63 12.92
N THR A 120 12.03 -12.36 11.62
CA THR A 120 12.54 -11.12 11.06
C THR A 120 11.44 -10.45 10.25
N SER A 121 11.21 -9.16 10.49
CA SER A 121 10.23 -8.36 9.74
C SER A 121 10.94 -7.43 8.76
N SER A 122 10.40 -7.29 7.55
CA SER A 122 10.85 -6.27 6.61
C SER A 122 10.47 -4.87 7.12
N PRO A 123 11.17 -3.81 6.69
CA PRO A 123 10.63 -2.47 6.81
C PRO A 123 9.22 -2.40 6.20
N GLU A 124 8.34 -1.59 6.80
CA GLU A 124 7.04 -1.29 6.20
C GLU A 124 7.24 -0.52 4.90
N GLN A 125 6.56 -0.97 3.84
CA GLN A 125 6.56 -0.37 2.53
C GLN A 125 5.16 0.15 2.21
N THR A 126 5.11 1.24 1.44
CA THR A 126 3.84 1.78 0.92
C THR A 126 3.74 1.56 -0.58
N TYR A 127 2.53 1.32 -1.07
CA TYR A 127 2.27 1.14 -2.50
C TYR A 127 0.91 1.74 -2.89
N LEU A 128 0.92 2.73 -3.78
CA LEU A 128 -0.31 3.32 -4.32
C LEU A 128 -0.77 2.52 -5.54
N PHE A 129 -1.95 1.91 -5.46
CA PHE A 129 -2.49 1.09 -6.54
C PHE A 129 -3.02 1.95 -7.68
N LEU A 130 -2.29 1.98 -8.80
CA LEU A 130 -2.60 2.74 -10.01
C LEU A 130 -2.52 1.84 -11.24
N PRO A 131 -3.26 2.13 -12.33
CA PRO A 131 -3.09 1.46 -13.61
C PRO A 131 -1.64 1.56 -14.11
N PRO A 132 -1.02 0.46 -14.57
CA PRO A 132 0.37 0.44 -15.03
C PRO A 132 0.53 1.10 -16.41
N ASN A 133 1.79 1.18 -16.87
CA ASN A 133 2.18 1.69 -18.20
C ASN A 133 1.86 3.18 -18.43
N ARG A 134 1.76 3.96 -17.35
CA ARG A 134 1.52 5.40 -17.37
C ARG A 134 2.35 6.07 -16.28
N GLU A 135 2.82 7.28 -16.57
CA GLU A 135 3.40 8.14 -15.56
C GLU A 135 2.28 8.96 -14.91
N TRP A 136 1.82 8.50 -13.76
CA TRP A 136 0.85 9.24 -12.96
C TRP A 136 1.54 10.38 -12.21
N LYS A 137 0.90 11.54 -12.25
CA LYS A 137 1.27 12.78 -11.55
C LYS A 137 0.09 13.23 -10.71
N SER A 138 0.32 14.13 -9.77
CA SER A 138 -0.75 14.69 -8.97
C SER A 138 -0.60 16.19 -8.71
N VAL A 139 -1.74 16.85 -8.59
CA VAL A 139 -1.87 18.17 -7.95
C VAL A 139 -2.63 17.98 -6.64
N LYS A 140 -2.28 18.73 -5.59
CA LYS A 140 -2.86 18.54 -4.26
C LYS A 140 -3.01 19.83 -3.47
N ASN A 141 -3.96 19.81 -2.53
CA ASN A 141 -4.11 20.80 -1.47
C ASN A 141 -4.01 20.10 -0.10
N SER A 142 -4.54 20.71 0.97
CA SER A 142 -4.45 20.16 2.33
C SER A 142 -5.27 18.87 2.56
N PHE A 143 -6.26 18.57 1.71
CA PHE A 143 -7.18 17.46 1.96
C PHE A 143 -7.46 16.58 0.73
N MET A 144 -7.17 17.06 -0.47
CA MET A 144 -7.46 16.38 -1.74
C MET A 144 -6.21 16.29 -2.60
N GLU A 145 -6.10 15.16 -3.31
CA GLU A 145 -5.08 14.91 -4.31
C GLU A 145 -5.76 14.44 -5.60
N VAL A 146 -5.50 15.14 -6.71
CA VAL A 146 -6.02 14.77 -8.03
C VAL A 146 -4.89 14.13 -8.82
N HIS A 147 -5.02 12.83 -9.07
CA HIS A 147 -4.10 12.03 -9.87
C HIS A 147 -4.49 12.05 -11.33
N PHE A 148 -3.53 12.29 -12.22
CA PHE A 148 -3.71 12.36 -13.66
C PHE A 148 -2.48 11.79 -14.38
N HIS A 149 -2.58 11.59 -15.69
CA HIS A 149 -1.42 11.28 -16.54
C HIS A 149 -1.52 12.06 -17.86
N GLY A 150 -0.40 12.10 -18.59
CA GLY A 150 -0.26 12.92 -19.78
C GLY A 150 -0.25 14.42 -19.48
N ASP A 151 -0.54 15.23 -20.50
CA ASP A 151 -0.52 16.70 -20.40
C ASP A 151 -1.88 17.23 -19.92
N ARG A 152 -2.18 17.02 -18.62
CA ARG A 152 -3.48 17.38 -18.01
C ARG A 152 -3.34 18.14 -16.70
N GLU A 153 -2.18 18.70 -16.39
CA GLU A 153 -1.94 19.35 -15.11
C GLU A 153 -2.90 20.53 -14.87
N ALA A 154 -3.10 21.40 -15.87
CA ALA A 154 -4.05 22.52 -15.79
C ALA A 154 -5.50 22.06 -15.58
N LEU A 155 -5.87 20.94 -16.22
CA LEU A 155 -7.18 20.33 -16.03
C LEU A 155 -7.33 19.76 -14.62
N ALA A 156 -6.34 18.99 -14.15
CA ALA A 156 -6.32 18.45 -12.79
C ALA A 156 -6.39 19.56 -11.73
N ALA A 157 -5.72 20.69 -11.96
CA ALA A 157 -5.81 21.87 -11.09
C ALA A 157 -7.22 22.48 -11.06
N THR A 158 -7.95 22.44 -12.19
CA THR A 158 -9.36 22.86 -12.26
C THR A 158 -10.25 21.93 -11.43
N TYR A 159 -10.01 20.61 -11.47
CA TYR A 159 -10.71 19.63 -10.61
C TYR A 159 -10.38 19.85 -9.13
N LEU A 160 -9.12 20.09 -8.78
CA LEU A 160 -8.70 20.38 -7.41
C LEU A 160 -9.40 21.63 -6.87
N LYS A 161 -9.48 22.69 -7.69
CA LYS A 161 -10.21 23.92 -7.34
C LYS A 161 -11.70 23.67 -7.15
N ALA A 162 -12.33 22.90 -8.03
CA ALA A 162 -13.75 22.53 -7.90
C ALA A 162 -14.01 21.73 -6.61
N GLY A 163 -13.11 20.82 -6.25
CA GLY A 163 -13.15 20.10 -4.97
C GLY A 163 -13.03 21.03 -3.77
N GLN A 164 -12.11 22.00 -3.80
CA GLN A 164 -11.97 23.02 -2.76
C GLN A 164 -13.24 23.85 -2.58
N GLU A 165 -13.78 24.41 -3.67
CA GLU A 165 -15.03 25.21 -3.65
C GLU A 165 -16.21 24.40 -3.09
N THR A 166 -16.28 23.10 -3.44
CA THR A 166 -17.31 22.19 -2.95
C THR A 166 -17.14 21.93 -1.45
N TYR A 167 -15.91 21.69 -0.98
CA TYR A 167 -15.64 21.49 0.45
C TYR A 167 -15.98 22.73 1.27
N ASP A 168 -15.58 23.91 0.81
CA ASP A 168 -15.83 25.16 1.50
C ASP A 168 -17.33 25.44 1.64
N ARG A 169 -18.12 25.12 0.61
CA ARG A 169 -19.57 25.33 0.63
C ARG A 169 -20.32 24.24 1.40
N LEU A 170 -20.12 22.97 1.04
CA LEU A 170 -20.89 21.86 1.62
C LEU A 170 -20.37 21.45 3.00
N GLY A 171 -19.06 21.49 3.22
CA GLY A 171 -18.47 21.21 4.54
C GLY A 171 -18.97 22.19 5.60
N GLN A 172 -19.07 23.49 5.27
CA GLN A 172 -19.67 24.49 6.14
C GLN A 172 -21.17 24.27 6.33
N LEU A 173 -21.93 24.05 5.24
CA LEU A 173 -23.38 23.86 5.30
C LEU A 173 -23.77 22.65 6.16
N LEU A 174 -23.03 21.54 6.02
CA LEU A 174 -23.26 20.30 6.75
C LEU A 174 -22.60 20.29 8.13
N ASN A 175 -21.80 21.31 8.46
CA ASN A 175 -20.96 21.37 9.66
C ASN A 175 -20.15 20.08 9.89
N THR A 176 -19.52 19.59 8.82
CA THR A 176 -18.82 18.30 8.80
C THR A 176 -17.35 18.45 8.44
N LYS A 177 -16.55 17.43 8.78
CA LYS A 177 -15.15 17.30 8.38
C LYS A 177 -14.96 15.97 7.69
N LEU A 178 -14.01 15.93 6.76
CA LEU A 178 -13.59 14.68 6.14
C LEU A 178 -13.05 13.72 7.20
N THR A 179 -13.57 12.49 7.18
CA THR A 179 -13.18 11.43 8.11
C THR A 179 -11.91 10.70 7.67
N GLN A 180 -11.60 10.76 6.38
CA GLN A 180 -10.44 10.11 5.77
C GLN A 180 -9.73 11.09 4.83
N LEU A 181 -8.40 11.16 4.95
CA LEU A 181 -7.55 12.04 4.15
C LEU A 181 -6.32 11.29 3.60
N PRO A 182 -5.79 11.69 2.43
CA PRO A 182 -6.41 12.63 1.49
C PRO A 182 -7.58 11.99 0.73
N VAL A 183 -8.53 12.79 0.27
CA VAL A 183 -9.49 12.38 -0.76
C VAL A 183 -8.75 12.33 -2.10
N ARG A 184 -8.63 11.15 -2.69
CA ARG A 184 -7.96 10.93 -3.98
C ARG A 184 -8.98 10.93 -5.11
N VAL A 185 -8.75 11.81 -6.07
CA VAL A 185 -9.52 11.89 -7.31
C VAL A 185 -8.67 11.29 -8.42
N MET A 186 -9.15 10.23 -9.05
CA MET A 186 -8.48 9.58 -10.17
C MET A 186 -9.06 10.10 -11.47
N LEU A 187 -8.32 10.97 -12.18
CA LEU A 187 -8.73 11.58 -13.44
C LEU A 187 -8.27 10.73 -14.63
N PHE A 188 -9.15 9.83 -15.07
CA PHE A 188 -8.96 9.00 -16.24
C PHE A 188 -9.17 9.80 -17.54
N ALA A 189 -8.61 9.35 -18.66
CA ALA A 189 -8.78 10.00 -19.96
C ALA A 189 -10.21 9.99 -20.47
N ASP A 190 -10.83 8.82 -20.38
CA ASP A 190 -12.09 8.49 -21.02
C ASP A 190 -12.69 7.24 -20.36
N GLU A 191 -13.89 6.89 -20.82
CA GLU A 191 -14.63 5.73 -20.35
C GLU A 191 -13.85 4.41 -20.52
N LYS A 192 -13.10 4.26 -21.61
CA LYS A 192 -12.30 3.06 -21.89
C LYS A 192 -11.20 2.87 -20.84
N GLU A 193 -10.66 3.97 -20.33
CA GLU A 193 -9.65 3.93 -19.28
C GLU A 193 -10.24 3.69 -17.90
N LEU A 194 -11.42 4.27 -17.62
CA LEU A 194 -12.12 4.17 -16.35
C LEU A 194 -12.77 2.80 -16.14
N ASP A 195 -13.35 2.21 -17.18
CA ASP A 195 -14.18 1.00 -17.08
C ASP A 195 -13.48 -0.18 -16.34
N PRO A 196 -12.21 -0.53 -16.63
CA PRO A 196 -11.53 -1.61 -15.91
C PRO A 196 -11.28 -1.31 -14.42
N ALA A 197 -11.32 -0.04 -14.00
CA ALA A 197 -11.11 0.38 -12.61
C ALA A 197 -12.35 0.19 -11.74
N ARG A 198 -13.52 -0.02 -12.36
CA ARG A 198 -14.80 -0.20 -11.66
C ARG A 198 -14.89 -1.59 -11.00
N PRO A 199 -15.75 -1.76 -9.98
CA PRO A 199 -15.99 -3.07 -9.39
C PRO A 199 -16.44 -4.09 -10.44
N GLY A 200 -15.92 -5.31 -10.38
CA GLY A 200 -16.10 -6.41 -11.35
C GLY A 200 -17.52 -6.97 -11.54
N LEU A 201 -18.57 -6.18 -11.28
CA LEU A 201 -19.97 -6.48 -11.56
C LEU A 201 -20.66 -5.48 -12.51
N SER A 202 -20.01 -4.36 -12.89
CA SER A 202 -20.63 -3.33 -13.72
C SER A 202 -20.13 -3.33 -15.17
N SER A 203 -20.55 -4.34 -15.93
CA SER A 203 -20.84 -4.18 -17.36
C SER A 203 -22.12 -4.92 -17.81
N GLY A 204 -22.80 -5.62 -16.89
CA GLY A 204 -24.06 -6.33 -17.16
C GLY A 204 -25.29 -5.82 -16.40
N ALA A 205 -25.13 -4.93 -15.41
CA ALA A 205 -26.24 -4.42 -14.59
C ALA A 205 -26.39 -2.89 -14.61
N PHE A 206 -25.40 -2.15 -15.13
CA PHE A 206 -25.59 -0.79 -15.59
C PHE A 206 -25.76 -0.86 -17.10
N ASP A 207 -26.84 -0.28 -17.59
CA ASP A 207 -27.17 -0.21 -19.01
C ASP A 207 -25.92 0.29 -19.75
N ALA A 208 -25.42 -0.48 -20.74
CA ALA A 208 -24.27 -0.08 -21.56
C ALA A 208 -24.51 1.24 -22.33
N ALA A 209 -25.72 1.82 -22.21
CA ALA A 209 -26.16 3.10 -22.70
C ALA A 209 -25.90 4.30 -21.75
N VAL A 210 -25.42 4.09 -20.52
CA VAL A 210 -25.16 5.18 -19.57
C VAL A 210 -23.65 5.37 -19.36
N THR A 211 -23.11 6.45 -19.90
CA THR A 211 -21.75 6.91 -19.55
C THR A 211 -21.74 7.35 -18.09
N THR A 212 -21.11 6.57 -17.21
CA THR A 212 -20.92 6.95 -15.82
C THR A 212 -19.66 7.80 -15.70
N CYS A 213 -19.84 9.13 -15.77
CA CYS A 213 -18.73 10.07 -15.89
C CYS A 213 -17.86 10.18 -14.62
N GLY A 214 -18.36 9.65 -13.51
CA GLY A 214 -17.61 9.51 -12.28
C GLY A 214 -18.35 8.64 -11.28
N THR A 215 -17.64 8.20 -10.25
CA THR A 215 -18.19 7.36 -9.19
C THR A 215 -17.40 7.59 -7.91
N LYS A 216 -18.09 7.91 -6.82
CA LYS A 216 -17.58 7.74 -5.47
C LYS A 216 -17.44 6.26 -5.18
N VAL A 217 -16.21 5.83 -4.89
CA VAL A 217 -15.92 4.42 -4.66
C VAL A 217 -15.74 4.12 -3.17
N THR A 218 -15.09 5.01 -2.44
CA THR A 218 -14.97 4.99 -0.97
C THR A 218 -15.12 6.40 -0.43
N ASN A 219 -15.07 6.58 0.89
CA ASN A 219 -15.16 7.90 1.53
C ASN A 219 -13.91 8.78 1.32
N ASP A 220 -12.96 8.31 0.50
CA ASP A 220 -11.71 8.97 0.18
C ASP A 220 -11.26 8.74 -1.26
N ILE A 221 -12.05 8.07 -2.12
CA ILE A 221 -11.68 7.80 -3.51
C ILE A 221 -12.85 8.09 -4.44
N VAL A 222 -12.57 8.94 -5.43
CA VAL A 222 -13.48 9.26 -6.54
C VAL A 222 -12.79 8.95 -7.85
N LEU A 223 -13.44 8.20 -8.73
CA LEU A 223 -12.97 7.99 -10.11
C LEU A 223 -13.77 8.88 -11.05
N VAL A 224 -13.13 9.60 -11.97
CA VAL A 224 -13.79 10.54 -12.89
C VAL A 224 -13.13 10.54 -14.27
N ILE A 225 -13.93 10.90 -15.27
CA ILE A 225 -13.47 11.25 -16.62
C ILE A 225 -13.83 12.71 -16.95
N PRO A 226 -13.02 13.43 -17.75
CA PRO A 226 -13.19 14.86 -18.00
C PRO A 226 -14.22 15.18 -19.08
N VAL A 227 -15.42 14.64 -18.94
CA VAL A 227 -16.57 14.90 -19.81
C VAL A 227 -17.67 15.60 -19.03
N ALA A 228 -18.41 16.46 -19.73
CA ALA A 228 -19.48 17.22 -19.14
C ALA A 228 -20.75 16.35 -19.10
N CYS A 229 -21.26 16.07 -17.91
CA CYS A 229 -22.39 15.16 -17.70
C CYS A 229 -23.45 15.85 -16.87
N GLY A 230 -24.62 16.08 -17.48
CA GLY A 230 -25.70 16.86 -16.87
C GLY A 230 -25.55 18.38 -16.96
N SER A 231 -24.33 18.91 -17.07
CA SER A 231 -24.06 20.34 -17.29
C SER A 231 -22.92 20.58 -18.28
N SER A 232 -22.65 21.84 -18.64
CA SER A 232 -21.51 22.22 -19.47
C SER A 232 -20.17 22.23 -18.72
N ASP A 233 -20.20 22.20 -17.38
CA ASP A 233 -19.00 22.16 -16.55
C ASP A 233 -18.55 20.71 -16.35
N ARG A 234 -17.36 20.37 -16.86
CA ARG A 234 -16.77 19.02 -16.72
C ARG A 234 -16.48 18.65 -15.27
N THR A 235 -16.34 19.63 -14.39
CA THR A 235 -16.05 19.40 -12.97
C THR A 235 -17.28 19.10 -12.12
N ASP A 236 -18.50 19.25 -12.65
CA ASP A 236 -19.73 18.97 -11.89
C ASP A 236 -19.86 17.53 -11.43
N THR A 237 -19.36 16.58 -12.22
CA THR A 237 -19.30 15.18 -11.80
C THR A 237 -18.48 15.01 -10.53
N LEU A 238 -17.31 15.67 -10.42
CA LEU A 238 -16.53 15.63 -9.18
C LEU A 238 -17.31 16.27 -8.03
N ARG A 239 -17.98 17.40 -8.25
CA ARG A 239 -18.77 18.05 -7.19
C ARG A 239 -19.89 17.15 -6.68
N HIS A 240 -20.56 16.43 -7.58
CA HIS A 240 -21.60 15.46 -7.25
C HIS A 240 -21.04 14.31 -6.39
N GLU A 241 -20.00 13.62 -6.87
CA GLU A 241 -19.42 12.48 -6.16
C GLU A 241 -18.79 12.87 -4.82
N PHE A 242 -18.14 14.04 -4.77
CA PHE A 242 -17.57 14.55 -3.54
C PHE A 242 -18.65 15.01 -2.55
N GLY A 243 -19.80 15.48 -3.04
CA GLY A 243 -20.99 15.74 -2.23
C GLY A 243 -21.47 14.49 -1.48
N HIS A 244 -21.43 13.30 -2.10
CA HIS A 244 -21.73 12.04 -1.41
C HIS A 244 -20.76 11.75 -0.27
N ILE A 245 -19.46 11.96 -0.47
CA ILE A 245 -18.45 11.79 0.61
C ILE A 245 -18.75 12.70 1.80
N LEU A 246 -19.06 13.98 1.54
CA LEU A 246 -19.34 14.95 2.60
C LEU A 246 -20.66 14.67 3.31
N THR A 247 -21.68 14.25 2.58
CA THR A 247 -22.98 13.88 3.15
C THR A 247 -22.84 12.64 4.03
N ASP A 248 -22.08 11.64 3.60
CA ASP A 248 -21.79 10.45 4.42
C ASP A 248 -20.99 10.79 5.67
N ALA A 249 -19.98 11.67 5.54
CA ALA A 249 -19.21 12.15 6.70
C ALA A 249 -20.10 12.90 7.71
N ALA A 250 -21.07 13.67 7.24
CA ALA A 250 -22.04 14.36 8.10
C ALA A 250 -23.05 13.40 8.75
N GLY A 251 -23.49 12.37 8.01
CA GLY A 251 -24.42 11.35 8.52
C GLY A 251 -23.79 10.40 9.54
N GLY A 252 -22.49 10.15 9.45
CA GLY A 252 -21.73 9.28 10.35
C GLY A 252 -21.37 9.88 11.73
N GLY A 253 -22.18 10.80 12.26
CA GLY A 253 -21.97 11.42 13.59
C GLY A 253 -21.91 10.42 14.75
N PRO A 254 -21.63 10.86 15.99
CA PRO A 254 -21.26 10.01 17.14
C PRO A 254 -22.37 9.04 17.65
N LEU A 255 -23.50 8.96 16.96
CA LEU A 255 -24.66 8.14 17.32
C LEU A 255 -25.00 7.14 16.21
N GLY A 256 -23.98 6.47 15.66
CA GLY A 256 -24.15 5.44 14.62
C GLY A 256 -25.39 4.56 14.82
#